data_AF-A0A1I1MWK3-F1
#
_entry.id   AF-A0A1I1MWK3-F1
#
_cell.length_a   1.000
_cell.length_b   1.000
_cell.length_c   1.000
_cell.angle_alpha   90.00
_cell.angle_beta   90.00
_cell.angle_gamma   90.00
#
_symmetry.space_group_name_H-M   'P 1'
#
loop_
_entity.id
_entity.type
_entity.pdbx_description
1 polymer ?
#
loop_
_entity_poly.entity_id
_entity_poly.type
_entity_poly.pdbx_seq_one_letter_code
_entity_poly.pdbx_strand_id
1 'polypeptide(L)'
;MKQITYITLFFISALSYAQNSGSISGSLLDAESNYEPLTLATVILKETGAKVLCNDEGYFKFDNLKNGKYTLVSSFIGYETKETIITVASNASNINLTLSARTITLEDLVTTMAGNNNKASRL
;
A
#
# COMPACT_ATOMS: atom_id res chain seq x y z
N MET A 1 -28.96 -1.57 43.93
CA MET A 1 -29.26 -0.89 42.64
C MET A 1 -28.20 0.15 42.25
N LYS A 2 -27.54 0.86 43.18
CA LYS A 2 -26.49 1.85 42.86
C LYS A 2 -25.16 1.26 42.33
N GLN A 3 -24.82 0.03 42.74
CA GLN A 3 -23.59 -0.67 42.33
C GLN A 3 -23.61 -1.06 40.83
N ILE A 4 -24.79 -1.42 40.31
CA ILE A 4 -24.97 -1.81 38.90
C ILE A 4 -24.75 -0.61 37.97
N THR A 5 -25.11 0.60 38.39
CA THR A 5 -24.92 1.83 37.61
C THR A 5 -23.45 2.21 37.43
N TYR A 6 -22.59 1.92 38.43
CA TYR A 6 -21.15 2.17 38.30
C TYR A 6 -20.48 1.19 37.33
N ILE A 7 -20.95 -0.06 37.28
CA ILE A 7 -20.45 -1.09 36.36
C ILE A 7 -20.79 -0.73 34.90
N THR A 8 -22.01 -0.25 34.63
CA THR A 8 -22.39 0.21 33.28
C THR A 8 -21.66 1.48 32.85
N LEU A 9 -21.40 2.41 33.77
CA LEU A 9 -20.66 3.64 33.45
C LEU A 9 -19.18 3.37 33.12
N PHE A 10 -18.56 2.37 33.77
CA PHE A 10 -17.19 1.93 33.45
C PHE A 10 -17.09 1.22 32.09
N PHE A 11 -18.14 0.50 31.68
CA PHE A 11 -18.15 -0.19 30.38
C PHE A 11 -18.30 0.77 29.18
N ILE A 12 -18.99 1.91 29.34
CA ILE A 12 -19.20 2.89 28.26
C ILE A 12 -17.91 3.63 27.88
N SER A 13 -17.01 3.90 28.83
CA SER A 13 -15.75 4.61 28.53
C SER A 13 -14.76 3.73 27.75
N ALA A 14 -14.78 2.42 27.95
CA ALA A 14 -13.94 1.48 27.19
C ALA A 14 -14.26 1.44 25.69
N LEU A 15 -15.53 1.67 25.31
CA LEU A 15 -15.98 1.69 23.91
C LEU A 15 -15.53 2.95 23.13
N SER A 16 -15.07 4.00 23.83
CA SER A 16 -14.61 5.25 23.19
C SER A 16 -13.22 5.10 22.54
N TYR A 17 -12.39 4.20 23.07
CA TYR A 17 -11.00 4.02 22.59
C TYR A 17 -10.88 3.19 21.30
N ALA A 18 -11.94 2.52 20.85
CA ALA A 18 -11.93 1.65 19.67
C ALA A 18 -12.28 2.36 18.34
N GLN A 19 -12.67 3.64 18.37
CA GLN A 19 -13.33 4.29 17.22
C GLN A 19 -12.40 5.03 16.27
N ASN A 20 -11.08 5.05 16.51
CA ASN A 20 -10.17 5.98 15.82
C ASN A 20 -9.08 5.32 14.95
N SER A 21 -9.28 4.06 14.58
CA SER A 21 -8.41 3.33 13.64
C SER A 21 -9.10 3.15 12.30
N GLY A 22 -8.60 3.83 11.27
CA GLY A 22 -8.92 3.54 9.88
C GLY A 22 -8.19 2.30 9.38
N SER A 23 -8.58 1.84 8.18
CA SER A 23 -7.92 0.73 7.49
C SER A 23 -7.87 1.00 5.99
N ILE A 24 -6.86 0.43 5.34
CA ILE A 24 -6.71 0.39 3.89
C ILE A 24 -6.77 -1.06 3.49
N SER A 25 -7.67 -1.41 2.57
CA SER A 25 -7.74 -2.73 1.99
C SER A 25 -7.94 -2.64 0.49
N GLY A 26 -7.64 -3.69 -0.24
CA GLY A 26 -7.79 -3.66 -1.68
C GLY A 26 -7.24 -4.88 -2.37
N SER A 27 -7.39 -4.90 -3.68
CA SER A 27 -6.78 -5.90 -4.55
C SER A 27 -5.78 -5.24 -5.49
N LEU A 28 -4.67 -5.93 -5.72
CA LEU A 28 -3.67 -5.57 -6.71
C LEU A 28 -3.81 -6.48 -7.93
N LEU A 29 -4.00 -5.87 -9.10
CA LEU A 29 -4.37 -6.56 -10.33
C LEU A 29 -3.38 -6.22 -11.46
N ASP A 30 -3.28 -7.10 -12.45
CA ASP A 30 -2.52 -6.88 -13.68
C ASP A 30 -3.35 -6.05 -14.68
N ALA A 31 -2.85 -4.90 -15.08
CA ALA A 31 -3.53 -4.03 -16.05
C ALA A 31 -3.60 -4.61 -17.47
N GLU A 32 -2.69 -5.51 -17.83
CA GLU A 32 -2.48 -6.05 -19.17
C GLU A 32 -3.01 -7.48 -19.31
N SER A 33 -3.05 -8.25 -18.22
CA SER A 33 -3.59 -9.62 -18.18
C SER A 33 -5.03 -9.68 -17.67
N ASN A 34 -5.98 -8.99 -18.33
CA ASN A 34 -7.41 -9.03 -18.01
C ASN A 34 -7.78 -8.78 -16.52
N TYR A 35 -7.01 -7.96 -15.80
CA TYR A 35 -7.20 -7.74 -14.35
C TYR A 35 -7.03 -9.00 -13.50
N GLU A 36 -6.14 -9.92 -13.92
CA GLU A 36 -5.74 -11.06 -13.10
C GLU A 36 -5.10 -10.59 -11.77
N PRO A 37 -5.40 -11.28 -10.65
CA PRO A 37 -4.86 -10.92 -9.35
C PRO A 37 -3.35 -11.15 -9.27
N LEU A 38 -2.62 -10.16 -8.75
CA LEU A 38 -1.18 -10.25 -8.53
C LEU A 38 -0.88 -10.83 -7.14
N THR A 39 -0.77 -12.15 -7.09
CA THR A 39 -0.37 -12.91 -5.90
C THR A 39 1.09 -12.63 -5.52
N LEU A 40 1.41 -12.61 -4.22
CA LEU A 40 2.76 -12.31 -3.68
C LEU A 40 3.32 -10.93 -4.05
N ALA A 41 2.52 -10.04 -4.62
CA ALA A 41 2.92 -8.66 -4.82
C ALA A 41 3.12 -7.94 -3.48
N THR A 42 4.02 -6.97 -3.46
CA THR A 42 4.37 -6.24 -2.25
C THR A 42 3.74 -4.85 -2.29
N VAL A 43 2.97 -4.53 -1.24
CA VAL A 43 2.44 -3.18 -1.00
C VAL A 43 3.11 -2.61 0.25
N ILE A 44 3.63 -1.39 0.15
CA ILE A 44 4.32 -0.70 1.24
C ILE A 44 3.63 0.64 1.50
N LEU A 45 3.40 0.95 2.77
CA LEU A 45 3.05 2.30 3.22
C LEU A 45 4.34 3.11 3.43
N LYS A 46 4.56 4.14 2.62
CA LYS A 46 5.80 4.93 2.63
C LYS A 46 6.03 5.65 3.96
N GLU A 47 4.96 6.12 4.59
CA GLU A 47 4.99 6.92 5.81
C GLU A 47 5.31 6.09 7.06
N THR A 48 4.84 4.85 7.11
CA THR A 48 5.04 3.96 8.26
C THR A 48 6.12 2.91 8.03
N GLY A 49 6.51 2.68 6.77
CA GLY A 49 7.36 1.56 6.37
C GLY A 49 6.66 0.20 6.48
N ALA A 50 5.36 0.17 6.80
CA ALA A 50 4.62 -1.08 6.91
C ALA A 50 4.52 -1.76 5.54
N LYS A 51 4.77 -3.06 5.51
CA LYS A 51 4.77 -3.87 4.29
C LYS A 51 3.82 -5.04 4.43
N VAL A 52 3.05 -5.30 3.39
CA VAL A 52 2.14 -6.45 3.28
C VAL A 52 2.37 -7.13 1.92
N LEU A 53 2.26 -8.45 1.93
CA LEU A 53 2.24 -9.26 0.71
C LEU A 53 0.79 -9.56 0.34
N CYS A 54 0.45 -9.43 -0.93
CA CYS A 54 -0.84 -9.83 -1.47
C CYS A 54 -1.04 -11.34 -1.34
N ASN A 55 -2.25 -11.76 -0.99
CA ASN A 55 -2.63 -13.17 -0.94
C ASN A 55 -2.91 -13.75 -2.34
N ASP A 56 -3.45 -14.97 -2.41
CA ASP A 56 -3.75 -15.68 -3.66
C ASP A 56 -4.77 -14.95 -4.55
N GLU A 57 -5.63 -14.11 -3.97
CA GLU A 57 -6.62 -13.29 -4.67
C GLU A 57 -6.09 -11.86 -4.98
N GLY A 58 -4.79 -11.61 -4.77
CA GLY A 58 -4.19 -10.29 -4.95
C GLY A 58 -4.55 -9.29 -3.84
N TYR A 59 -5.22 -9.75 -2.77
CA TYR A 59 -5.75 -8.89 -1.70
C TYR A 59 -4.68 -8.49 -0.69
N PHE A 60 -4.70 -7.23 -0.26
CA PHE A 60 -3.86 -6.66 0.80
C PHE A 60 -4.70 -5.88 1.81
N LYS A 61 -4.19 -5.77 3.04
CA LYS A 61 -4.84 -5.04 4.13
C LYS A 61 -3.85 -4.43 5.10
N PHE A 62 -4.08 -3.16 5.45
CA PHE A 62 -3.43 -2.44 6.53
C PHE A 62 -4.50 -1.99 7.53
N ASP A 63 -4.34 -2.42 8.78
CA ASP A 63 -5.22 -2.07 9.89
C ASP A 63 -4.55 -1.06 10.83
N ASN A 64 -5.33 -0.49 11.76
CA ASN A 64 -4.85 0.40 12.82
C ASN A 64 -4.14 1.67 12.31
N LEU A 65 -4.65 2.24 11.23
CA LEU A 65 -4.11 3.46 10.65
C LEU A 65 -4.78 4.70 11.23
N LYS A 66 -4.00 5.73 11.51
CA LYS A 66 -4.54 7.04 11.87
C LYS A 66 -5.13 7.70 10.63
N ASN A 67 -6.18 8.50 10.80
CA ASN A 67 -6.71 9.32 9.72
C ASN A 67 -5.61 10.24 9.15
N GLY A 68 -5.50 10.29 7.83
CA GLY A 68 -4.42 11.01 7.16
C GLY A 68 -4.20 10.57 5.72
N LYS A 69 -3.22 11.18 5.06
CA LYS A 69 -2.79 10.79 3.72
C LYS A 69 -1.66 9.78 3.82
N TYR A 70 -1.73 8.75 3.00
CA TYR A 70 -0.72 7.71 2.89
C TYR A 70 -0.37 7.45 1.43
N THR A 71 0.87 7.04 1.21
CA THR A 71 1.40 6.70 -0.10
C THR A 71 1.65 5.20 -0.14
N LEU A 72 0.86 4.52 -0.97
CA LEU A 72 1.03 3.10 -1.24
C LEU A 72 2.03 2.92 -2.38
N VAL A 73 3.11 2.21 -2.09
CA VAL A 73 4.09 1.78 -3.09
C VAL A 73 3.82 0.32 -3.40
N SER A 74 3.27 0.06 -4.58
CA SER A 74 2.96 -1.29 -5.04
C SER A 74 4.02 -1.77 -6.01
N SER A 75 4.53 -2.98 -5.81
CA SER A 75 5.62 -3.54 -6.60
C SER A 75 5.46 -5.05 -6.73
N PHE A 76 5.83 -5.57 -7.90
CA PHE A 76 5.87 -6.99 -8.18
C PHE A 76 6.98 -7.29 -9.19
N ILE A 77 7.53 -8.50 -9.15
CA ILE A 77 8.67 -8.87 -10.00
C ILE A 77 8.23 -8.86 -11.46
N GLY A 78 8.92 -8.09 -12.30
CA GLY A 78 8.59 -7.94 -13.71
C GLY A 78 7.59 -6.83 -14.03
N TYR A 79 7.13 -6.07 -13.02
CA TYR A 79 6.19 -4.96 -13.19
C TYR A 79 6.82 -3.63 -12.81
N GLU A 80 6.22 -2.54 -13.28
CA GLU A 80 6.60 -1.20 -12.85
C GLU A 80 6.11 -0.91 -11.44
N THR A 81 6.99 -0.37 -10.59
CA THR A 81 6.59 0.09 -9.25
C THR A 81 5.72 1.33 -9.37
N LYS A 82 4.56 1.31 -8.72
CA LYS A 82 3.58 2.41 -8.76
C LYS A 82 3.36 3.00 -7.37
N GLU A 83 3.43 4.33 -7.28
CA GLU A 83 3.03 5.07 -6.08
C GLU A 83 1.59 5.57 -6.23
N THR A 84 0.74 5.34 -5.22
CA THR A 84 -0.64 5.82 -5.20
C THR A 84 -0.93 6.49 -3.86
N ILE A 85 -1.36 7.75 -3.90
CA ILE A 85 -1.72 8.52 -2.72
C ILE A 85 -3.17 8.28 -2.39
N ILE A 86 -3.44 7.91 -1.14
CA ILE A 86 -4.79 7.70 -0.64
C ILE A 86 -5.01 8.44 0.67
N THR A 87 -6.27 8.79 0.94
CA THR A 87 -6.65 9.46 2.19
C THR A 87 -7.48 8.50 3.04
N VAL A 88 -6.94 8.11 4.19
CA VAL A 88 -7.63 7.31 5.19
C VAL A 88 -8.50 8.23 6.03
N ALA A 89 -9.81 7.99 5.98
CA ALA A 89 -10.79 8.56 6.90
C ALA A 89 -11.17 7.50 7.95
N SER A 90 -12.08 7.84 8.85
CA SER A 90 -12.53 6.97 9.97
C SER A 90 -13.15 5.63 9.52
N ASN A 91 -13.36 5.42 8.22
CA ASN A 91 -13.94 4.23 7.63
C ASN A 91 -12.90 3.46 6.81
N ALA A 92 -13.12 2.15 6.61
CA ALA A 92 -12.29 1.32 5.76
C ALA A 92 -12.27 1.87 4.32
N SER A 93 -11.07 2.18 3.80
CA SER A 93 -10.87 2.48 2.40
C SER A 93 -10.61 1.18 1.64
N ASN A 94 -11.52 0.83 0.72
CA ASN A 94 -11.32 -0.28 -0.21
C ASN A 94 -10.93 0.26 -1.59
N ILE A 95 -9.79 -0.18 -2.12
CA ILE A 95 -9.24 0.34 -3.38
C ILE A 95 -8.79 -0.80 -4.30
N ASN A 96 -8.95 -0.60 -5.61
CA ASN A 96 -8.34 -1.48 -6.60
C ASN A 96 -7.11 -0.79 -7.17
N LEU A 97 -5.96 -1.45 -7.05
CA LEU A 97 -4.70 -1.00 -7.60
C LEU A 97 -4.34 -1.88 -8.80
N THR A 98 -3.71 -1.29 -9.80
CA THR A 98 -3.23 -2.00 -10.98
C THR A 98 -1.76 -1.70 -11.24
N LEU A 99 -1.01 -2.73 -11.63
CA LEU A 99 0.35 -2.62 -12.13
C LEU A 99 0.42 -3.01 -13.61
N SER A 100 1.36 -2.41 -14.33
CA SER A 100 1.67 -2.73 -15.72
C SER A 100 3.00 -3.47 -15.79
N ALA A 101 3.12 -4.38 -16.75
CA ALA A 101 4.36 -5.13 -16.94
C ALA A 101 5.48 -4.17 -17.36
N ARG A 102 6.68 -4.39 -16.81
CA ARG A 102 7.83 -3.53 -17.11
C ARG A 102 8.34 -3.86 -18.51
N THR A 103 8.04 -2.99 -19.46
CA THR A 103 8.58 -3.08 -20.81
C THR A 103 9.84 -2.23 -20.90
N ILE A 104 10.99 -2.86 -21.16
CA ILE A 104 12.23 -2.12 -21.43
C ILE A 104 12.14 -1.56 -22.85
N THR A 105 12.01 -0.25 -22.97
CA THR A 105 12.07 0.42 -24.28
C THR A 105 13.53 0.64 -24.71
N LEU A 106 13.78 0.72 -26.02
CA LEU A 106 15.15 0.91 -26.53
C LEU A 106 15.80 2.22 -26.03
N GLU A 107 15.01 3.27 -25.75
CA GLU A 107 15.47 4.52 -25.16
C GLU A 107 16.16 4.36 -23.79
N ASP A 108 15.67 3.44 -22.94
CA ASP A 108 16.28 3.18 -21.62
C ASP A 108 17.66 2.49 -21.72
N LEU A 109 17.86 1.68 -22.77
CA LEU A 109 19.13 1.02 -23.05
C LEU A 109 20.21 2.03 -23.47
N VAL A 110 19.85 3.05 -24.26
CA VAL A 110 20.79 4.09 -24.70
C VAL A 110 21.27 4.94 -23.53
N THR A 111 20.38 5.24 -22.57
CA THR A 111 20.71 6.08 -21.41
C THR A 111 21.67 5.38 -20.44
N THR A 112 21.55 4.06 -20.29
CA THR A 112 22.48 3.25 -19.46
C THR A 112 23.87 3.15 -20.10
N MET A 113 23.95 3.11 -21.43
CA MET A 113 25.24 3.08 -22.16
C MET A 113 25.95 4.44 -22.21
N ALA A 114 25.22 5.56 -22.17
CA ALA A 114 25.80 6.91 -22.14
C ALA A 114 26.39 7.30 -20.76
N GLY A 115 25.91 6.69 -19.67
CA GLY A 115 26.39 6.97 -18.30
C GLY A 115 27.76 6.36 -17.95
N ASN A 116 28.24 5.37 -18.70
CA ASN A 116 29.49 4.66 -18.40
C ASN A 116 30.74 5.30 -19.04
N ASN A 117 30.56 6.33 -19.88
CA ASN A 117 31.66 6.91 -20.66
C ASN A 117 32.30 8.15 -20.01
N ASN A 118 31.75 8.65 -18.89
CA ASN A 118 32.15 9.92 -18.29
C ASN A 118 33.04 9.78 -17.05
N LYS A 119 33.49 8.56 -16.70
CA LYS A 119 34.42 8.32 -15.59
C LYS A 119 35.82 7.88 -16.00
N ALA A 120 36.18 7.98 -17.28
CA ALA A 120 37.51 7.61 -17.80
C ALA A 120 38.38 8.80 -18.25
N SER A 121 38.10 10.03 -17.81
CA SER A 121 38.91 11.21 -18.16
C SER A 121 39.11 12.14 -16.96
N ARG A 122 39.80 11.64 -15.92
CA ARG A 122 40.50 12.45 -14.91
C ARG A 122 41.70 11.66 -14.37
N LEU A 123 42.69 11.44 -15.22
CA LEU A 123 44.08 11.21 -14.83
C LEU A 123 44.96 12.07 -15.73
#